data_AF-A0AA96Y6E0-F1
#
_entry.id   AF-A0AA96Y6E0-F1
#
_cell.length_a   1.000
_cell.length_b   1.000
_cell.length_c   1.000
_cell.angle_alpha   90.00
_cell.angle_beta   90.00
_cell.angle_gamma   90.00
#
_symmetry.space_group_name_H-M   'P 1'
#
loop_
_entity.id
_entity.type
_entity.pdbx_description
1 polymer ?
#
loop_
_entity_poly.entity_id
_entity_poly.type
_entity_poly.pdbx_seq_one_letter_code
_entity_poly.pdbx_strand_id
1 'polypeptide(L)'
;MPPAPSTDRTLWDFAGIDGLQVARHLFGESIARISPFQSLTTALQGYPCAVLRLCENNFRVALPQALALDGLIRPLPWRVWVARSPYLTALTLPVGPGLSWLYRWATTKPLYTLQPLPGNRAVPARLDGIAVLIWHHEWLGQPRLDLHLATADVPLVRAQMAAAGVRED
;
A
#
# COMPACT_ATOMS: atom_id res chain seq x y z
N MET A 1 17.88 0.86 18.18
CA MET A 1 17.95 0.83 16.70
C MET A 1 16.54 0.50 16.21
N PRO A 2 15.88 1.37 15.44
CA PRO A 2 14.52 1.09 14.99
C PRO A 2 14.54 -0.07 13.97
N PRO A 3 13.50 -0.94 13.91
CA PRO A 3 13.50 -2.06 12.96
C PRO A 3 13.58 -1.56 11.52
N ALA A 4 14.25 -2.32 10.66
CA ALA A 4 14.31 -2.01 9.23
C ALA A 4 12.90 -2.12 8.61
N PRO A 5 12.54 -1.31 7.60
CA PRO A 5 11.30 -1.49 6.85
C PRO A 5 11.25 -2.91 6.27
N SER A 6 10.04 -3.48 6.09
CA SER A 6 9.92 -4.88 5.66
C SER A 6 10.68 -5.11 4.35
N THR A 7 11.65 -6.02 4.38
CA THR A 7 12.61 -6.24 3.30
C THR A 7 12.10 -7.18 2.22
N ASP A 8 10.87 -7.69 2.31
CA ASP A 8 10.34 -8.69 1.40
C ASP A 8 9.68 -8.10 0.13
N ARG A 9 9.36 -6.79 0.13
CA ARG A 9 8.74 -6.09 -1.00
C ARG A 9 9.27 -4.68 -1.20
N THR A 10 9.10 -4.19 -2.41
CA THR A 10 9.27 -2.79 -2.82
C THR A 10 7.93 -2.23 -3.24
N LEU A 11 7.64 -1.00 -2.83
CA LEU A 11 6.48 -0.26 -3.29
C LEU A 11 6.85 0.59 -4.51
N TRP A 12 6.03 0.48 -5.55
CA TRP A 12 6.11 1.27 -6.77
C TRP A 12 4.80 2.00 -6.98
N ASP A 13 4.87 3.23 -7.46
CA ASP A 13 3.71 3.96 -7.95
C ASP A 13 3.82 4.15 -9.46
N PHE A 14 2.70 4.06 -10.16
CA PHE A 14 2.60 4.53 -11.53
C PHE A 14 1.28 5.26 -11.76
N ALA A 15 1.35 6.33 -12.55
CA ALA A 15 0.17 7.09 -12.93
C ALA A 15 0.35 7.80 -14.26
N GLY A 16 -0.76 8.20 -14.87
CA GLY A 16 -0.76 8.99 -16.11
C GLY A 16 -2.09 8.91 -16.81
N ILE A 17 -2.15 9.40 -18.04
CA ILE A 17 -3.38 9.37 -18.84
C ILE A 17 -3.76 7.91 -19.15
N ASP A 18 -2.75 7.06 -19.37
CA ASP A 18 -2.93 5.65 -19.75
C ASP A 18 -2.78 4.69 -18.55
N GLY A 19 -2.93 5.19 -17.31
CA GLY A 19 -2.70 4.40 -16.10
C GLY A 19 -3.57 3.15 -16.02
N LEU A 20 -4.86 3.25 -16.32
CA LEU A 20 -5.76 2.09 -16.30
C LEU A 20 -5.41 1.06 -17.40
N GLN A 21 -4.98 1.52 -18.56
CA GLN A 21 -4.57 0.68 -19.69
C GLN A 21 -3.31 -0.12 -19.34
N VAL A 22 -2.32 0.54 -18.74
CA VAL A 22 -1.12 -0.10 -18.20
C VAL A 22 -1.50 -1.14 -17.13
N ALA A 23 -2.39 -0.77 -16.21
CA ALA A 23 -2.83 -1.69 -15.17
C ALA A 23 -3.49 -2.94 -15.76
N ARG A 24 -4.43 -2.78 -16.70
CA ARG A 24 -5.11 -3.90 -17.39
C ARG A 24 -4.13 -4.81 -18.12
N HIS A 25 -3.13 -4.23 -18.75
CA HIS A 25 -2.11 -5.00 -19.46
C HIS A 25 -1.24 -5.83 -18.52
N LEU A 26 -0.81 -5.26 -17.39
CA LEU A 26 0.07 -5.94 -16.45
C LEU A 26 -0.67 -6.94 -15.55
N PHE A 27 -1.90 -6.62 -15.12
CA PHE A 27 -2.61 -7.34 -14.06
C PHE A 27 -3.94 -7.96 -14.51
N GLY A 28 -4.29 -7.83 -15.79
CA GLY A 28 -5.52 -8.36 -16.38
C GLY A 28 -6.76 -7.52 -16.11
N GLU A 29 -7.89 -7.94 -16.69
CA GLU A 29 -9.15 -7.19 -16.68
C GLU A 29 -9.77 -7.00 -15.28
N SER A 30 -9.45 -7.87 -14.33
CA SER A 30 -9.95 -7.76 -12.95
C SER A 30 -9.54 -6.44 -12.28
N ILE A 31 -8.39 -5.86 -12.66
CA ILE A 31 -7.94 -4.58 -12.10
C ILE A 31 -8.82 -3.39 -12.53
N ALA A 32 -9.53 -3.49 -13.66
CA ALA A 32 -10.45 -2.45 -14.09
C ALA A 32 -11.74 -2.43 -13.26
N ARG A 33 -12.01 -3.51 -12.52
CA ARG A 33 -13.22 -3.69 -11.72
C ARG A 33 -13.06 -3.23 -10.27
N ILE A 34 -11.83 -3.03 -9.80
CA ILE A 34 -11.60 -2.51 -8.45
C ILE A 34 -11.79 -0.99 -8.44
N SER A 35 -12.50 -0.50 -7.43
CA SER A 35 -12.72 0.93 -7.21
C SER A 35 -11.50 1.61 -6.58
N PRO A 36 -11.41 2.96 -6.57
CA PRO A 36 -10.41 3.65 -5.76
C PRO A 36 -10.39 3.13 -4.31
N PHE A 37 -9.18 2.97 -3.78
CA PHE A 37 -8.84 2.39 -2.49
C PHE A 37 -9.23 0.91 -2.30
N GLN A 38 -9.52 0.19 -3.37
CA GLN A 38 -9.53 -1.27 -3.37
C GLN A 38 -8.22 -1.80 -3.96
N SER A 39 -7.86 -3.01 -3.56
CA SER A 39 -6.69 -3.70 -4.10
C SER A 39 -7.01 -5.08 -4.63
N LEU A 40 -6.08 -5.62 -5.38
CA LEU A 40 -6.10 -6.97 -5.93
C LEU A 40 -4.76 -7.64 -5.63
N THR A 41 -4.80 -8.81 -5.00
CA THR A 41 -3.65 -9.72 -4.92
C THR A 41 -3.64 -10.62 -6.16
N THR A 42 -2.51 -10.68 -6.86
CA THR A 42 -2.35 -11.39 -8.13
C THR A 42 -0.89 -11.80 -8.33
N ALA A 43 -0.53 -12.27 -9.53
CA ALA A 43 0.85 -12.51 -9.92
C ALA A 43 1.25 -11.63 -11.11
N LEU A 44 2.50 -11.19 -11.13
CA LEU A 44 3.14 -10.50 -12.25
C LEU A 44 4.41 -11.27 -12.65
N GLN A 45 4.46 -11.78 -13.87
CA GLN A 45 5.57 -12.64 -14.34
C GLN A 45 5.87 -13.82 -13.40
N GLY A 46 4.83 -14.42 -12.81
CA GLY A 46 4.95 -15.53 -11.85
C GLY A 46 5.31 -15.13 -10.42
N TYR A 47 5.57 -13.85 -10.16
CA TYR A 47 5.85 -13.34 -8.81
C TYR A 47 4.58 -12.83 -8.12
N PRO A 48 4.43 -13.05 -6.80
CA PRO A 48 3.32 -12.51 -6.03
C PRO A 48 3.32 -10.99 -6.06
N CYS A 49 2.14 -10.40 -6.21
CA CYS A 49 1.95 -8.97 -6.39
C CYS A 49 0.67 -8.54 -5.67
N ALA A 50 0.68 -7.36 -5.07
CA ALA A 50 -0.54 -6.69 -4.62
C ALA A 50 -0.64 -5.32 -5.29
N VAL A 51 -1.78 -5.01 -5.87
CA VAL A 51 -2.02 -3.78 -6.63
C VAL A 51 -3.15 -3.00 -5.98
N LEU A 52 -2.88 -1.79 -5.54
CA LEU A 52 -3.84 -0.85 -4.96
C LEU A 52 -4.19 0.24 -5.98
N ARG A 53 -5.48 0.44 -6.24
CA ARG A 53 -5.94 1.57 -7.04
C ARG A 53 -6.06 2.80 -6.14
N LEU A 54 -5.19 3.79 -6.31
CA LEU A 54 -5.21 5.04 -5.52
C LEU A 54 -6.27 6.02 -6.04
N CYS A 55 -6.43 6.10 -7.36
CA CYS A 55 -7.50 6.84 -8.03
C CYS A 55 -7.76 6.23 -9.42
N GLU A 56 -8.50 6.93 -10.29
CA GLU A 56 -8.89 6.46 -11.64
C GLU A 56 -7.72 5.81 -12.40
N ASN A 57 -6.58 6.52 -12.48
CA ASN A 57 -5.41 6.14 -13.27
C ASN A 57 -4.10 6.13 -12.47
N ASN A 58 -4.18 5.98 -11.15
CA ASN A 58 -3.01 5.97 -10.27
C ASN A 58 -3.03 4.70 -9.43
N PHE A 59 -1.92 3.97 -9.45
CA PHE A 59 -1.82 2.66 -8.84
C PHE A 59 -0.54 2.57 -8.04
N ARG A 60 -0.64 1.88 -6.90
CA ARG A 60 0.48 1.45 -6.08
C ARG A 60 0.62 -0.05 -6.20
N VAL A 61 1.84 -0.53 -6.33
CA VAL A 61 2.17 -1.94 -6.53
C VAL A 61 3.20 -2.35 -5.49
N ALA A 62 2.87 -3.39 -4.73
CA ALA A 62 3.81 -4.16 -3.95
C ALA A 62 4.38 -5.29 -4.81
N LEU A 63 5.71 -5.32 -4.97
CA LEU A 63 6.43 -6.35 -5.72
C LEU A 63 7.63 -6.87 -4.93
N PRO A 64 8.09 -8.10 -5.17
CA PRO A 64 9.36 -8.56 -4.62
C PRO A 64 10.51 -7.66 -5.09
N GLN A 65 11.56 -7.52 -4.27
CA GLN A 65 12.70 -6.63 -4.59
C GLN A 65 13.42 -7.00 -5.89
N ALA A 66 13.34 -8.27 -6.31
CA ALA A 66 13.94 -8.74 -7.56
C ALA A 66 13.26 -8.17 -8.81
N LEU A 67 12.04 -7.63 -8.70
CA LEU A 67 11.27 -7.14 -9.84
C LEU A 67 11.24 -5.61 -9.87
N ALA A 68 11.70 -5.04 -10.99
CA ALA A 68 11.68 -3.61 -11.24
C ALA A 68 10.51 -3.23 -12.15
N LEU A 69 9.48 -2.58 -11.59
CA LEU A 69 8.27 -2.24 -12.33
C LEU A 69 8.54 -1.30 -13.51
N ASP A 70 9.50 -0.39 -13.37
CA ASP A 70 9.84 0.57 -14.42
C ASP A 70 10.40 -0.10 -15.68
N GLY A 71 11.16 -1.19 -15.53
CA GLY A 71 11.62 -2.00 -16.66
C GLY A 71 10.48 -2.67 -17.43
N LEU A 72 9.35 -2.93 -16.78
CA LEU A 72 8.16 -3.51 -17.41
C LEU A 72 7.29 -2.45 -18.09
N ILE A 73 7.23 -1.24 -17.54
CA ILE A 73 6.36 -0.17 -18.03
C ILE A 73 7.02 0.66 -19.13
N ARG A 74 8.31 1.01 -19.00
CA ARG A 74 9.02 1.91 -19.94
C ARG A 74 8.99 1.49 -21.42
N PRO A 75 9.03 0.19 -21.78
CA PRO A 75 8.95 -0.22 -23.18
C PRO A 75 7.56 -0.05 -23.81
N LEU A 76 6.52 0.19 -23.01
CA LEU A 76 5.14 0.27 -23.48
C LEU A 76 4.89 1.65 -24.09
N PRO A 77 4.02 1.76 -25.13
CA PRO A 77 3.74 3.03 -25.82
C PRO A 77 2.81 3.96 -25.03
N TRP A 78 2.74 3.81 -23.70
CA TRP A 78 1.75 4.48 -22.84
C TRP A 78 2.33 5.66 -22.08
N ARG A 79 1.49 6.68 -21.88
CA ARG A 79 1.85 7.93 -21.21
C ARG A 79 1.63 7.80 -19.71
N VAL A 80 2.58 7.15 -19.05
CA VAL A 80 2.63 7.01 -17.60
C VAL A 80 4.01 7.34 -17.05
N TRP A 81 4.05 7.86 -15.83
CA TRP A 81 5.25 7.87 -15.01
C TRP A 81 5.23 6.66 -14.08
N VAL A 82 6.41 6.18 -13.71
CA VAL A 82 6.63 5.06 -12.78
C VAL A 82 7.78 5.43 -11.86
N ALA A 83 7.60 5.26 -10.56
CA ALA A 83 8.61 5.63 -9.58
C ALA A 83 8.55 4.77 -8.32
N ARG A 84 9.71 4.57 -7.69
CA ARG A 84 9.79 4.28 -6.25
C ARG A 84 9.77 5.61 -5.52
N SER A 85 8.96 5.74 -4.48
CA SER A 85 8.95 6.95 -3.66
C SER A 85 9.98 6.82 -2.53
N PRO A 86 11.13 7.52 -2.57
CA PRO A 86 12.15 7.43 -1.52
C PRO A 86 11.69 8.07 -0.20
N TYR A 87 10.64 8.90 -0.26
CA TYR A 87 10.08 9.60 0.89
C TYR A 87 8.88 8.89 1.49
N LEU A 88 8.49 7.74 0.95
CA LEU A 88 7.41 6.91 1.46
C LEU A 88 7.99 5.68 2.15
N THR A 89 7.57 5.43 3.38
CA THR A 89 7.87 4.20 4.11
C THR A 89 6.59 3.43 4.39
N ALA A 90 6.69 2.10 4.35
CA ALA A 90 5.64 1.19 4.81
C ALA A 90 6.06 0.57 6.14
N LEU A 91 5.23 0.73 7.18
CA LEU A 91 5.33 -0.04 8.42
C LEU A 91 4.35 -1.20 8.35
N THR A 92 4.83 -2.43 8.49
CA THR A 92 3.98 -3.62 8.45
C THR A 92 3.54 -3.99 9.86
N LEU A 93 2.24 -4.26 10.04
CA LEU A 93 1.65 -4.66 11.31
C LEU A 93 0.94 -6.01 11.17
N PRO A 94 0.90 -6.81 12.25
CA PRO A 94 0.02 -7.97 12.32
C PRO A 94 -1.44 -7.51 12.36
N VAL A 95 -2.30 -8.16 11.56
CA VAL A 95 -3.66 -7.67 11.30
C VAL A 95 -4.51 -7.51 12.56
N GLY A 96 -4.54 -8.49 13.46
CA GLY A 96 -5.39 -8.46 14.65
C GLY A 96 -5.07 -7.30 15.61
N PRO A 97 -3.86 -7.28 16.20
CA PRO A 97 -3.43 -6.18 17.06
C PRO A 97 -3.39 -4.83 16.33
N GLY A 98 -2.96 -4.83 15.06
CA GLY A 98 -2.86 -3.62 14.23
C GLY A 98 -4.23 -2.97 14.00
N LEU A 99 -5.25 -3.73 13.55
CA LEU A 99 -6.60 -3.20 13.38
C LEU A 99 -7.17 -2.68 14.70
N SER A 100 -6.98 -3.43 15.80
CA SER A 100 -7.47 -3.03 17.13
C SER A 100 -6.90 -1.69 17.58
N TRP A 101 -5.62 -1.45 17.31
CA TRP A 101 -4.96 -0.18 17.59
C TRP A 101 -5.44 0.93 16.64
N LEU A 102 -5.50 0.66 15.33
CA LEU A 102 -5.94 1.64 14.33
C LEU A 102 -7.37 2.13 14.58
N TYR A 103 -8.30 1.24 14.97
CA TYR A 103 -9.67 1.64 15.31
C TYR A 103 -9.75 2.60 16.49
N ARG A 104 -8.78 2.57 17.40
CA ARG A 104 -8.72 3.46 18.56
C ARG A 104 -8.08 4.81 18.24
N TRP A 105 -7.03 4.80 17.42
CA TRP A 105 -6.13 5.95 17.29
C TRP A 105 -6.17 6.65 15.93
N ALA A 106 -6.58 5.94 14.87
CA ALA A 106 -6.63 6.52 13.54
C ALA A 106 -7.98 7.19 13.28
N THR A 107 -7.92 8.42 12.80
CA THR A 107 -9.10 9.19 12.40
C THR A 107 -9.18 9.23 10.88
N THR A 108 -10.39 9.12 10.34
CA THR A 108 -10.62 9.17 8.89
C THR A 108 -11.39 10.43 8.52
N LYS A 109 -11.26 10.88 7.27
CA LYS A 109 -12.17 11.93 6.79
C LYS A 109 -13.60 11.34 6.72
N PRO A 110 -14.67 12.15 6.90
CA PRO A 110 -16.05 11.66 7.01
C PRO A 110 -16.55 10.75 5.87
N LEU A 111 -15.95 10.84 4.67
CA LEU A 111 -16.29 9.98 3.52
C LEU A 111 -15.71 8.56 3.61
N TYR A 112 -14.82 8.30 4.55
CA TYR A 112 -14.18 7.00 4.73
C TYR A 112 -14.55 6.43 6.09
N THR A 113 -14.77 5.12 6.14
CA THR A 113 -14.99 4.40 7.40
C THR A 113 -13.81 3.47 7.61
N LEU A 114 -13.14 3.62 8.75
CA LEU A 114 -12.04 2.73 9.11
C LEU A 114 -12.56 1.39 9.65
N GLN A 115 -13.66 1.39 10.39
CA GLN A 115 -14.16 0.19 11.06
C GLN A 115 -15.50 -0.26 10.48
N PRO A 116 -15.60 -1.46 9.89
CA PRO A 116 -14.52 -2.42 9.66
C PRO A 116 -13.61 -2.05 8.46
N LEU A 117 -12.32 -2.40 8.52
CA LEU A 117 -11.40 -2.36 7.38
C LEU A 117 -11.26 -3.77 6.79
N PRO A 118 -12.04 -4.13 5.75
CA PRO A 118 -11.96 -5.45 5.15
C PRO A 118 -10.63 -5.63 4.40
N GLY A 119 -10.26 -6.89 4.18
CA GLY A 119 -9.11 -7.22 3.33
C GLY A 119 -9.27 -6.67 1.92
N ASN A 120 -8.13 -6.47 1.25
CA ASN A 120 -8.03 -5.89 -0.08
C ASN A 120 -8.58 -4.45 -0.20
N ARG A 121 -8.41 -3.65 0.86
CA ARG A 121 -8.79 -2.24 0.88
C ARG A 121 -7.75 -1.38 1.55
N ALA A 122 -7.71 -0.14 1.13
CA ALA A 122 -6.98 0.90 1.81
C ALA A 122 -7.92 2.00 2.31
N VAL A 123 -7.49 2.73 3.32
CA VAL A 123 -8.21 3.89 3.85
C VAL A 123 -7.21 4.99 4.18
N PRO A 124 -7.39 6.21 3.64
CA PRO A 124 -6.62 7.36 4.09
C PRO A 124 -7.10 7.79 5.49
N ALA A 125 -6.15 7.94 6.40
CA ALA A 125 -6.41 8.26 7.80
C ALA A 125 -5.36 9.24 8.34
N ARG A 126 -5.52 9.60 9.62
CA ARG A 126 -4.56 10.37 10.40
C ARG A 126 -4.30 9.70 11.74
N LEU A 127 -3.04 9.62 12.12
CA LEU A 127 -2.58 9.24 13.45
C LEU A 127 -2.02 10.48 14.12
N ASP A 128 -2.76 11.07 15.06
CA ASP A 128 -2.35 12.31 15.75
C ASP A 128 -1.91 13.43 14.77
N GLY A 129 -2.72 13.65 13.72
CA GLY A 129 -2.45 14.64 12.68
C GLY A 129 -1.52 14.16 11.55
N ILE A 130 -0.76 13.08 11.73
CA ILE A 130 0.14 12.51 10.70
C ILE A 130 -0.70 11.81 9.63
N ALA A 131 -0.50 12.17 8.36
CA ALA A 131 -1.19 11.53 7.25
C ALA A 131 -0.67 10.11 7.01
N VAL A 132 -1.58 9.13 6.99
CA VAL A 132 -1.26 7.73 6.73
C VAL A 132 -2.26 7.14 5.76
N LEU A 133 -1.81 6.29 4.84
CA LEU A 133 -2.67 5.41 4.07
C LEU A 133 -2.52 4.00 4.65
N ILE A 134 -3.59 3.50 5.26
CA ILE A 134 -3.65 2.17 5.85
C ILE A 134 -4.07 1.21 4.74
N TRP A 135 -3.31 0.16 4.46
CA TRP A 135 -3.63 -0.82 3.43
C TRP A 135 -3.70 -2.23 4.02
N HIS A 136 -4.89 -2.82 4.01
CA HIS A 136 -5.12 -4.20 4.40
C HIS A 136 -5.13 -5.07 3.15
N HIS A 137 -4.11 -5.92 2.98
CA HIS A 137 -3.99 -6.79 1.81
C HIS A 137 -3.34 -8.12 2.17
N GLU A 138 -3.35 -9.04 1.22
CA GLU A 138 -2.60 -10.30 1.33
C GLU A 138 -1.22 -10.15 0.67
N TRP A 139 -0.20 -10.72 1.31
CA TRP A 139 1.14 -10.87 0.75
C TRP A 139 1.65 -12.28 1.06
N LEU A 140 2.05 -13.03 0.03
CA LEU A 140 2.52 -14.42 0.17
C LEU A 140 1.52 -15.33 0.94
N GLY A 141 0.23 -15.17 0.69
CA GLY A 141 -0.82 -15.96 1.36
C GLY A 141 -1.10 -15.55 2.80
N GLN A 142 -0.47 -14.47 3.30
CA GLN A 142 -0.68 -13.97 4.65
C GLN A 142 -1.34 -12.59 4.63
N PRO A 143 -2.40 -12.38 5.44
CA PRO A 143 -3.01 -11.07 5.56
C PRO A 143 -2.08 -10.12 6.33
N ARG A 144 -1.99 -8.86 5.89
CA ARG A 144 -1.09 -7.84 6.43
C ARG A 144 -1.72 -6.47 6.45
N LEU A 145 -1.22 -5.62 7.33
CA LEU A 145 -1.54 -4.19 7.37
C LEU A 145 -0.29 -3.37 7.11
N ASP A 146 -0.34 -2.57 6.06
CA ASP A 146 0.71 -1.61 5.74
C ASP A 146 0.26 -0.20 6.12
N LEU A 147 1.10 0.50 6.89
CA LEU A 147 0.98 1.94 7.09
C LEU A 147 1.91 2.65 6.13
N HIS A 148 1.36 3.30 5.11
CA HIS A 148 2.12 4.12 4.20
C HIS A 148 2.14 5.57 4.69
N LEU A 149 3.32 6.08 5.05
CA LEU A 149 3.50 7.44 5.57
C LEU A 149 4.82 8.04 5.06
N ALA A 150 4.99 9.33 5.29
CA ALA A 150 6.26 10.00 4.99
C ALA A 150 7.38 9.41 5.87
N THR A 151 8.56 9.19 5.30
CA THR A 151 9.71 8.64 6.02
C THR A 151 10.09 9.47 7.26
N ALA A 152 9.88 10.79 7.21
CA ALA A 152 10.14 11.68 8.33
C ALA A 152 9.22 11.44 9.55
N ASP A 153 8.02 10.90 9.33
CA ASP A 153 7.01 10.69 10.38
C ASP A 153 7.13 9.31 11.04
N VAL A 154 7.93 8.40 10.46
CA VAL A 154 8.12 7.03 10.95
C VAL A 154 8.53 6.98 12.43
N PRO A 155 9.50 7.77 12.93
CA PRO A 155 9.88 7.72 14.34
C PRO A 155 8.72 8.05 15.29
N LEU A 156 7.87 9.00 14.91
CA LEU A 156 6.72 9.43 15.72
C LEU A 156 5.66 8.33 15.79
N VAL A 157 5.30 7.75 14.66
CA VAL A 157 4.31 6.66 14.61
C VAL A 157 4.81 5.42 15.35
N ARG A 158 6.11 5.08 15.23
CA ARG A 158 6.72 3.99 16.00
C ARG A 158 6.65 4.21 17.51
N ALA A 159 6.91 5.44 17.96
CA ALA A 159 6.79 5.78 19.38
C ALA A 159 5.35 5.61 19.89
N GLN A 160 4.35 6.03 19.10
CA GLN A 160 2.94 5.85 19.41
C GLN A 160 2.54 4.37 19.48
N MET A 161 2.99 3.56 18.53
CA MET A 161 2.77 2.10 18.52
C MET A 161 3.39 1.44 19.75
N ALA A 162 4.64 1.77 20.08
CA ALA A 162 5.33 1.22 21.23
C ALA A 162 4.63 1.57 22.55
N ALA A 163 4.17 2.82 22.71
CA ALA A 163 3.38 3.25 23.86
C ALA A 163 2.05 2.49 23.99
N ALA A 164 1.49 2.04 22.86
CA ALA A 164 0.27 1.23 22.81
C ALA A 164 0.52 -0.30 22.86
N GLY A 165 1.78 -0.75 22.97
CA GLY A 165 2.14 -2.17 22.99
C GLY A 165 2.03 -2.88 21.64
N VAL A 166 1.95 -2.16 20.53
CA VAL A 166 1.90 -2.72 19.17
C VAL A 166 3.32 -2.82 18.61
N ARG A 167 3.65 -3.97 17.99
CA ARG A 167 4.94 -4.21 17.35
C ARG A 167 4.76 -4.38 15.84
N GLU A 168 5.79 -3.99 15.09
CA GLU A 168 5.92 -4.30 13.67
C GLU A 168 6.26 -5.78 13.48
N ASP A 169 5.95 -6.30 12.30
CA ASP A 169 6.39 -7.63 11.83
C ASP A 169 7.87 -7.63 11.38
#